data_AF-A0AAV2Q722-F1
#
_entry.id   AF-A0AAV2Q722-F1
#
_cell.length_a   1.000
_cell.length_b   1.000
_cell.length_c   1.000
_cell.angle_alpha   90.00
_cell.angle_beta   90.00
_cell.angle_gamma   90.00
#
_symmetry.space_group_name_H-M   'P 1'
#
loop_
_entity.id
_entity.type
_entity.pdbx_description
1 polymer ?
#
loop_
_entity_poly.entity_id
_entity_poly.type
_entity_poly.pdbx_seq_one_letter_code
_entity_poly.pdbx_strand_id
1 'polypeptide(L)'
;EPPEILKPLPSTPEPERRKIPRMKHRRNKTLPNIVISMPTNIQHVVHVEINPLTGELQGLPEAWKMMLQSSNITEAEQKQNPQAVLQVLEYWHDPNTRTHNKYMATSD
;
A
#
# COMPACT_ATOMS: atom_id res chain seq x y z
N GLU A 1 13.44 36.41 -4.40
CA GLU A 1 13.40 34.95 -4.58
C GLU A 1 12.23 34.59 -5.47
N PRO A 2 12.45 33.95 -6.63
CA PRO A 2 11.37 33.48 -7.47
C PRO A 2 10.79 32.15 -6.94
N PRO A 3 9.49 31.87 -7.14
CA PRO A 3 8.85 30.66 -6.61
C PRO A 3 9.37 29.40 -7.31
N GLU A 4 9.71 28.37 -6.53
CA GLU A 4 10.07 27.05 -7.03
C GLU A 4 8.89 26.41 -7.78
N ILE A 5 8.93 26.51 -9.10
CA ILE A 5 8.04 25.77 -10.00
C ILE A 5 8.42 24.29 -9.85
N LEU A 6 7.56 23.53 -9.16
CA LEU A 6 7.65 22.07 -9.10
C LEU A 6 7.76 21.54 -10.54
N LYS A 7 8.90 20.92 -10.86
CA LYS A 7 9.13 20.27 -12.16
C LYS A 7 7.98 19.26 -12.36
N PRO A 8 7.20 19.36 -13.45
CA PRO A 8 6.10 18.43 -13.68
C PRO A 8 6.65 17.00 -13.74
N LEU A 9 5.85 16.03 -13.27
CA LEU A 9 6.19 14.62 -13.37
C LEU A 9 6.59 14.29 -14.82
N PRO A 10 7.61 13.44 -15.05
CA PRO A 10 8.01 13.07 -16.40
C PRO A 10 6.81 12.47 -17.14
N SER A 11 6.51 13.03 -18.31
CA SER A 11 5.45 12.50 -19.17
C SER A 11 5.74 11.04 -19.48
N THR A 12 4.72 10.18 -19.43
CA THR A 12 4.83 8.78 -19.82
C THR A 12 5.49 8.67 -21.19
N PRO A 13 6.46 7.75 -21.40
CA PRO A 13 7.19 7.67 -22.65
C PRO A 13 6.20 7.46 -23.80
N GLU A 14 6.12 8.45 -24.70
CA GLU A 14 5.25 8.39 -25.87
C GLU A 14 5.77 7.29 -26.82
N PRO A 15 4.91 6.38 -27.30
CA PRO A 15 5.37 5.29 -28.14
C PRO A 15 5.78 5.80 -29.53
N GLU A 16 7.08 5.94 -29.78
CA GLU A 16 7.62 6.20 -31.12
C GLU A 16 7.17 5.08 -32.09
N ARG A 17 6.41 5.46 -33.13
CA ARG A 17 6.02 4.55 -34.21
C ARG A 17 7.22 4.23 -35.11
N ARG A 18 7.97 3.18 -34.77
CA ARG A 18 9.01 2.61 -35.64
C ARG A 18 8.37 1.86 -36.82
N LYS A 19 8.69 2.26 -38.06
CA LYS A 19 8.24 1.56 -39.29
C LYS A 19 9.11 0.31 -39.52
N ILE A 20 8.51 -0.88 -39.50
CA ILE A 20 9.19 -2.18 -39.61
C ILE A 20 9.25 -2.63 -41.08
N PRO A 21 10.38 -3.17 -41.60
CA PRO A 21 10.46 -3.66 -42.98
C PRO A 21 9.66 -4.96 -43.17
N ARG A 22 8.93 -5.09 -44.29
CA ARG A 22 8.09 -6.27 -44.59
C ARG A 22 8.95 -7.46 -45.02
N MET A 23 9.12 -8.43 -44.13
CA MET A 23 9.80 -9.70 -44.40
C MET A 23 8.82 -10.73 -44.99
N LYS A 24 9.20 -11.37 -46.11
CA LYS A 24 8.37 -12.38 -46.81
C LYS A 24 8.17 -13.62 -45.92
N HIS A 25 6.91 -14.03 -45.76
CA HIS A 25 6.51 -15.11 -44.84
C HIS A 25 6.98 -16.48 -45.35
N ARG A 26 7.94 -17.10 -44.65
CA ARG A 26 8.03 -18.58 -44.62
C ARG A 26 7.01 -19.08 -43.61
N ARG A 27 6.25 -20.12 -44.00
CA ARG A 27 5.24 -20.76 -43.15
C ARG A 27 5.90 -21.24 -41.86
N ASN A 28 5.55 -20.59 -40.75
CA ASN A 28 5.94 -21.02 -39.42
C ASN A 28 4.74 -21.73 -38.80
N LYS A 29 4.99 -22.94 -38.29
CA LYS A 29 4.04 -23.69 -37.45
C LYS A 29 3.44 -22.74 -36.41
N THR A 30 2.11 -22.71 -36.36
CA THR A 30 1.33 -21.93 -35.40
C THR A 30 1.77 -22.30 -33.98
N LEU A 31 2.56 -21.43 -33.35
CA LEU A 31 2.68 -21.45 -31.89
C LEU A 31 1.25 -21.21 -31.35
N PRO A 32 0.78 -22.03 -30.39
CA PRO A 32 -0.53 -21.82 -29.79
C PRO A 32 -0.59 -20.39 -29.26
N ASN A 33 -1.71 -19.73 -29.50
CA ASN A 33 -1.94 -18.33 -29.14
C ASN A 33 -1.65 -18.17 -27.63
N ILE A 34 -0.52 -17.55 -27.27
CA ILE A 34 -0.14 -17.30 -25.88
C ILE A 34 -1.03 -16.16 -25.40
N VAL A 35 -2.08 -16.50 -24.64
CA VAL A 35 -2.98 -15.53 -24.02
C VAL A 35 -2.45 -15.22 -22.63
N ILE A 36 -1.89 -14.03 -22.45
CA ILE A 36 -1.55 -13.49 -21.13
C ILE A 36 -2.85 -12.98 -20.49
N SER A 37 -3.27 -13.59 -19.39
CA SER A 37 -4.45 -13.15 -18.63
C SER A 37 -4.14 -11.92 -17.77
N MET A 38 -5.18 -11.29 -17.24
CA MET A 38 -5.03 -10.25 -16.22
C MET A 38 -4.41 -10.84 -14.94
N PRO A 39 -3.65 -10.03 -14.16
CA PRO A 39 -3.15 -10.45 -12.86
C PRO A 39 -4.30 -10.84 -11.93
N THR A 40 -4.17 -12.01 -11.31
CA THR A 40 -5.08 -12.50 -10.27
C THR A 40 -4.44 -12.35 -8.88
N ASN A 41 -5.27 -12.22 -7.84
CA ASN A 41 -4.82 -12.15 -6.43
C ASN A 41 -3.87 -10.98 -6.11
N ILE A 42 -4.14 -9.79 -6.66
CA ILE A 42 -3.40 -8.58 -6.26
C ILE A 42 -3.68 -8.28 -4.79
N GLN A 43 -2.63 -8.06 -4.01
CA GLN A 43 -2.73 -7.61 -2.62
C GLN A 43 -2.23 -6.19 -2.50
N HIS A 44 -3.02 -5.34 -1.84
CA HIS A 44 -2.65 -3.97 -1.52
C HIS A 44 -2.04 -3.96 -0.13
N VAL A 45 -0.71 -3.94 -0.06
CA VAL A 45 0.01 -3.79 1.22
C VAL A 45 0.09 -2.30 1.53
N VAL A 46 -0.57 -1.89 2.61
CA VAL A 46 -0.51 -0.53 3.13
C VAL A 46 0.45 -0.53 4.31
N HIS A 47 1.56 0.19 4.20
CA HIS A 47 2.52 0.32 5.29
C HIS A 47 2.22 1.61 6.07
N VAL A 48 2.14 1.48 7.40
CA VAL A 48 2.01 2.63 8.30
C VAL A 48 3.36 2.92 8.91
N GLU A 49 3.84 4.14 8.71
CA GLU A 49 5.12 4.62 9.23
C GLU A 49 4.89 5.76 10.22
N ILE A 50 5.76 5.86 11.22
CA ILE A 50 5.84 7.05 12.06
C ILE A 50 6.88 7.95 11.44
N ASN A 51 6.47 9.17 11.07
CA ASN A 51 7.40 10.18 10.58
C ASN A 51 8.45 10.47 11.68
N PRO A 52 9.74 10.24 11.43
CA PRO A 52 10.78 10.38 12.45
C PRO A 52 11.00 11.83 12.90
N LEU A 53 10.57 12.81 12.09
CA LEU A 53 10.70 14.24 12.39
C LEU A 53 9.49 14.79 13.15
N THR A 54 8.28 14.43 12.71
CA THR A 54 7.04 15.00 13.27
C THR A 54 6.33 14.09 14.28
N GLY A 55 6.70 12.80 14.34
CA GLY A 55 6.01 11.78 15.14
C GLY A 55 4.62 11.43 14.61
N GLU A 56 4.25 11.89 13.41
CA GLU A 56 2.93 11.68 12.83
C GLU A 56 2.83 10.32 12.13
N LEU A 57 1.65 9.70 12.23
CA LEU A 57 1.35 8.45 11.53
C LEU A 57 1.05 8.72 10.06
N GLN A 58 1.87 8.19 9.17
CA GLN A 58 1.70 8.27 7.71
C GLN A 58 1.31 6.90 7.14
N GLY A 59 0.55 6.89 6.04
CA GLY A 59 0.12 5.66 5.40
C GLY A 59 -1.04 4.92 6.10
N LEU A 60 -1.70 5.54 7.08
CA LEU A 60 -2.89 4.99 7.73
C LEU A 60 -3.97 4.55 6.71
N PRO A 61 -4.44 3.28 6.75
CA PRO A 61 -5.61 2.85 6.00
C PRO A 61 -6.83 3.69 6.34
N GLU A 62 -7.75 3.86 5.39
CA GLU A 62 -8.93 4.70 5.58
C GLU A 62 -9.81 4.25 6.77
N ALA A 63 -9.97 2.93 6.93
CA ALA A 63 -10.69 2.35 8.05
C ALA A 63 -10.09 2.75 9.41
N TRP A 64 -8.76 2.83 9.50
CA TRP A 64 -8.08 3.22 10.75
C TRP A 64 -8.23 4.71 11.03
N LYS A 65 -8.18 5.57 10.01
CA LYS A 65 -8.45 7.02 10.19
C LYS A 65 -9.86 7.26 10.72
N MET A 66 -10.85 6.58 10.16
CA MET A 66 -12.23 6.67 10.64
C MET A 66 -12.35 6.18 12.09
N MET A 67 -11.66 5.08 12.43
CA MET A 67 -11.64 4.56 13.80
C MET A 67 -11.05 5.59 14.76
N LEU A 68 -9.89 6.18 14.45
CA LEU A 68 -9.25 7.23 15.27
C LEU A 68 -10.18 8.42 15.53
N GLN A 69 -10.86 8.89 14.46
CA GLN A 69 -11.82 9.98 14.55
C GLN A 69 -13.02 9.62 15.44
N SER A 70 -13.53 8.39 15.33
CA SER A 70 -14.66 7.92 16.14
C SER A 70 -14.28 7.62 17.60
N SER A 71 -13.02 7.30 17.87
CA SER A 71 -12.51 6.95 19.20
C SER A 71 -12.09 8.16 20.04
N ASN A 72 -12.34 9.39 19.57
CA ASN A 72 -11.92 10.64 20.21
C ASN A 72 -10.40 10.72 20.50
N ILE A 73 -9.57 10.02 19.73
CA ILE A 73 -8.11 10.08 19.89
C ILE A 73 -7.61 11.28 19.09
N THR A 74 -7.24 12.33 19.80
CA THR A 74 -6.81 13.61 19.22
C THR A 74 -5.44 13.50 18.53
N GLU A 75 -5.15 14.39 17.58
CA GLU A 75 -3.82 14.45 16.95
C GLU A 75 -2.69 14.68 17.96
N ALA A 76 -2.98 15.36 19.07
CA ALA A 76 -2.02 15.58 20.15
C ALA A 76 -1.65 14.27 20.88
N GLU A 77 -2.64 13.43 21.18
CA GLU A 77 -2.42 12.11 21.81
C GLU A 77 -1.69 11.16 20.85
N GLN A 78 -2.00 11.24 19.55
CA GLN A 78 -1.28 10.50 18.52
C GLN A 78 0.20 10.89 18.50
N LYS A 79 0.52 12.18 18.58
CA LYS A 79 1.91 12.66 18.64
C LYS A 79 2.60 12.30 19.94
N GLN A 80 1.86 12.24 21.05
CA GLN A 80 2.42 11.90 22.36
C GLN A 80 2.89 10.44 22.41
N ASN A 81 2.12 9.52 21.82
CA ASN A 81 2.51 8.11 21.78
C ASN A 81 2.00 7.41 20.51
N PRO A 82 2.65 7.65 19.36
CA PRO A 82 2.20 7.10 18.08
C PRO A 82 2.31 5.57 18.03
N GLN A 83 3.25 5.00 18.79
CA GLN A 83 3.43 3.54 18.92
C GLN A 83 2.23 2.89 19.62
N ALA A 84 1.76 3.47 20.73
CA ALA A 84 0.59 2.94 21.44
C ALA A 84 -0.68 3.04 20.57
N VAL A 85 -0.84 4.14 19.83
CA VAL A 85 -1.95 4.27 18.89
C VAL A 85 -1.91 3.17 17.84
N LEU A 86 -0.75 2.91 17.24
CA LEU A 86 -0.57 1.81 16.30
C LEU A 86 -0.91 0.45 16.89
N GLN A 87 -0.41 0.15 18.09
CA GLN A 87 -0.67 -1.12 18.77
C GLN A 87 -2.17 -1.34 19.03
N VAL A 88 -2.88 -0.29 19.46
CA VAL A 88 -4.32 -0.37 19.67
C VAL A 88 -5.03 -0.63 18.34
N LEU A 89 -4.69 0.10 17.27
CA LEU A 89 -5.27 -0.10 15.95
C LEU A 89 -5.04 -1.54 15.43
N GLU A 90 -3.83 -2.06 15.58
CA GLU A 90 -3.45 -3.41 15.19
C GLU A 90 -4.23 -4.47 15.98
N TYR A 91 -4.34 -4.30 17.30
CA TYR A 91 -5.11 -5.19 18.17
C TYR A 91 -6.58 -5.29 17.77
N TRP A 92 -7.22 -4.15 17.43
CA TRP A 92 -8.62 -4.14 17.00
C TRP A 92 -8.83 -4.81 15.63
N HIS A 93 -7.83 -4.76 14.77
CA HIS A 93 -7.90 -5.29 13.41
C HIS A 93 -7.47 -6.77 13.31
N ASP A 94 -6.73 -7.30 14.28
CA ASP A 94 -6.28 -8.69 14.26
C ASP A 94 -7.48 -9.67 14.45
N PRO A 95 -7.85 -10.45 13.42
CA PRO A 95 -8.97 -11.39 13.50
C PRO A 95 -8.72 -12.55 14.48
N ASN A 96 -7.46 -12.86 14.82
CA ASN A 96 -7.11 -13.95 15.74
C ASN A 96 -7.33 -13.59 17.21
N THR A 97 -7.43 -12.30 17.56
CA THR A 97 -7.70 -11.86 18.94
C THR A 97 -9.08 -12.32 19.44
N ARG A 98 -10.01 -12.64 18.51
CA ARG A 98 -11.37 -13.08 18.84
C ARG A 98 -11.47 -14.56 19.20
N THR A 99 -10.53 -15.39 18.77
CA THR A 99 -10.50 -16.83 19.14
C THR A 99 -9.85 -16.99 20.50
N HIS A 100 -10.58 -16.58 21.51
CA HIS A 100 -10.17 -16.74 22.89
C HIS A 100 -10.43 -18.19 23.33
N ASN A 101 -9.43 -19.05 23.15
CA ASN A 101 -9.32 -20.25 23.97
C ASN A 101 -8.53 -19.86 25.23
N LYS A 102 -9.24 -19.74 26.35
CA LYS A 102 -8.71 -19.28 27.64
C LYS A 102 -7.91 -20.41 28.30
N TYR A 103 -6.63 -20.53 27.98
CA TYR A 103 -5.72 -21.44 28.69
C TYR A 103 -4.93 -20.66 29.75
N MET A 104 -4.53 -21.32 30.84
CA MET A 104 -3.64 -20.71 31.83
C MET A 104 -2.26 -20.52 31.21
N ALA A 105 -1.82 -19.27 31.06
CA ALA A 105 -0.43 -18.95 30.76
C ALA A 105 0.38 -19.03 32.06
N THR A 106 1.35 -19.94 32.12
CA THR A 106 2.32 -20.00 33.21
C THR A 106 3.54 -19.16 32.81
N SER A 107 3.87 -18.15 33.61
CA SER A 107 5.14 -17.43 33.46
C SER A 107 6.25 -18.28 34.08
N ASP A 108 7.11 -18.86 33.24
CA ASP A 108 8.38 -19.50 33.63
C ASP A 108 9.53 -18.51 33.37
#